data_AF-A0A8S2K8Q3-F1
#
_entry.id   AF-A0A8S2K8Q3-F1
#
_cell.length_a   1.000
_cell.length_b   1.000
_cell.length_c   1.000
_cell.angle_alpha   90.00
_cell.angle_beta   90.00
_cell.angle_gamma   90.00
#
_symmetry.space_group_name_H-M   'P 1'
#
loop_
_entity.id
_entity.type
_entity.pdbx_description
1 polymer ?
#
loop_
_entity_poly.entity_id
_entity_poly.type
_entity_poly.pdbx_seq_one_letter_code
_entity_poly.pdbx_strand_id
1 'polypeptide(L)'
;MYRKYKENKDNEYETIIKKQVNESRLVAEHEGITIPKTLDDYVAPSRAGALGLNSGKNAKRSVFNALSHEDDVDLGIDDDDDQMADMADDDDGSYDDSD
;
A
#
# COMPACT_ATOMS: atom_id res chain seq x y z
N MET A 1 15.14 4.94 7.08
CA MET A 1 14.39 5.72 6.08
C MET A 1 12.92 5.82 6.47
N TYR A 2 12.05 4.85 6.13
CA TYR A 2 10.63 4.93 6.47
C TYR A 2 10.35 5.08 7.97
N ARG A 3 11.04 4.30 8.82
CA ARG A 3 10.94 4.43 10.29
C ARG A 3 11.26 5.85 10.78
N LYS A 4 12.34 6.45 10.26
CA LYS A 4 12.75 7.84 10.54
C LYS A 4 11.73 8.86 10.04
N TYR A 5 11.14 8.65 8.86
CA TYR A 5 10.05 9.48 8.36
C TYR A 5 8.82 9.41 9.28
N LYS A 6 8.43 8.20 9.72
CA LYS A 6 7.26 7.99 10.57
C LYS A 6 7.44 8.53 11.99
N GLU A 7 8.60 8.32 12.60
CA GLU A 7 8.89 8.70 13.99
C GLU A 7 9.40 10.14 14.10
N ASN A 8 10.29 10.56 13.20
CA ASN A 8 11.04 11.82 13.31
C ASN A 8 10.65 12.86 12.25
N LYS A 9 9.63 12.59 11.42
CA LYS A 9 9.19 13.47 10.32
C LYS A 9 10.32 13.85 9.35
N ASP A 10 11.24 12.91 9.13
CA ASP A 10 12.33 13.07 8.17
C ASP A 10 11.82 13.04 6.71
N ASN A 11 12.00 14.13 5.97
CA ASN A 11 11.46 14.32 4.62
C ASN A 11 12.18 13.51 3.53
N GLU A 12 13.27 12.83 3.85
CA GLU A 12 14.06 12.07 2.86
C GLU A 12 13.22 11.01 2.14
N TYR A 13 12.38 10.29 2.89
CA TYR A 13 11.49 9.27 2.34
C TYR A 13 10.45 9.87 1.37
N GLU A 14 9.76 10.94 1.78
CA GLU A 14 8.76 11.61 0.95
C GLU A 14 9.36 12.17 -0.35
N THR A 15 10.58 12.71 -0.26
CA THR A 15 11.30 13.27 -1.41
C THR A 15 11.58 12.21 -2.48
N ILE A 16 12.01 11.01 -2.05
CA ILE A 16 12.27 9.89 -2.97
C ILE A 16 10.97 9.43 -3.65
N ILE A 17 9.89 9.28 -2.88
CA ILE A 17 8.59 8.86 -3.42
C ILE A 17 8.07 9.88 -4.44
N LYS A 18 8.15 11.18 -4.13
CA LYS A 18 7.74 12.26 -5.06
C LYS A 18 8.52 12.21 -6.37
N LYS A 19 9.84 11.97 -6.31
CA LYS A 19 10.68 11.83 -7.50
C LYS A 19 10.22 10.66 -8.38
N GLN A 20 10.04 9.48 -7.78
CA GLN A 20 9.62 8.28 -8.49
C GLN A 20 8.23 8.42 -9.13
N VAL A 21 7.28 9.05 -8.42
CA VAL A 21 5.92 9.32 -8.96
C VAL A 21 5.96 10.28 -10.15
N ASN A 22 6.83 11.29 -10.12
CA ASN A 22 6.96 12.21 -11.25
C ASN A 22 7.60 11.53 -12.47
N GLU A 23 8.60 10.68 -12.25
CA GLU A 23 9.21 9.88 -13.31
C GLU A 23 8.21 8.92 -13.95
N SER A 24 7.40 8.20 -13.16
CA SER A 24 6.38 7.29 -13.68
C SER A 24 5.24 8.01 -14.40
N ARG A 25 4.88 9.23 -14.00
CA ARG A 25 3.90 10.05 -14.70
C ARG A 25 4.33 10.39 -16.13
N LEU A 26 5.61 10.70 -16.35
CA LEU A 26 6.13 10.97 -17.69
C LEU A 26 6.02 9.75 -18.61
N VAL A 27 6.29 8.56 -18.07
CA VAL A 27 6.13 7.30 -18.80
C VAL A 27 4.66 7.07 -19.17
N ALA A 28 3.73 7.24 -18.23
CA ALA A 28 2.30 7.11 -18.49
C ALA A 28 1.81 8.09 -19.58
N GLU A 29 2.29 9.34 -19.56
CA GLU A 29 1.95 10.33 -20.60
C GLU A 29 2.45 9.90 -21.98
N HIS A 30 3.69 9.41 -22.07
CA HIS A 30 4.27 8.89 -23.30
C HIS A 30 3.49 7.68 -23.85
N GLU A 31 2.98 6.82 -22.97
CA GLU A 31 2.19 5.64 -23.33
C GLU A 31 0.70 5.94 -23.53
N GLY A 32 0.27 7.20 -23.36
CA GLY A 32 -1.14 7.59 -23.48
C GLY A 32 -2.04 7.02 -22.37
N ILE A 33 -1.47 6.64 -21.23
CA ILE A 33 -2.18 6.09 -20.08
C ILE A 33 -2.72 7.24 -19.22
N THR A 34 -4.03 7.23 -18.96
CA THR A 34 -4.67 8.21 -18.07
C THR A 34 -4.62 7.75 -16.62
N ILE A 35 -3.92 8.50 -15.75
CA ILE A 35 -3.80 8.18 -14.32
C ILE A 35 -5.05 8.69 -13.56
N PRO A 36 -5.77 7.80 -12.85
CA PRO A 36 -6.87 8.18 -11.97
C PRO A 36 -6.42 9.13 -10.86
N LYS A 37 -7.20 10.18 -10.57
CA LYS A 37 -6.91 11.16 -9.50
C LYS A 37 -7.88 11.06 -8.32
N THR A 38 -9.03 10.44 -8.52
CA THR A 38 -10.06 10.25 -7.50
C THR A 38 -10.29 8.75 -7.28
N LEU A 39 -10.92 8.42 -6.14
CA LEU A 39 -11.31 7.03 -5.86
C LEU A 39 -12.30 6.51 -6.90
N ASP A 40 -13.25 7.34 -7.33
CA ASP A 40 -14.24 6.95 -8.33
C ASP A 40 -13.59 6.60 -9.68
N ASP A 41 -12.57 7.37 -10.09
CA ASP A 41 -11.79 7.08 -11.30
C ASP A 41 -10.96 5.79 -11.14
N TYR A 42 -10.47 5.52 -9.93
CA TYR A 42 -9.61 4.37 -9.64
C TYR A 42 -10.39 3.06 -9.52
N VAL A 43 -11.59 3.12 -8.92
CA VAL A 43 -12.48 1.97 -8.68
C VAL A 43 -13.43 1.72 -9.86
N ALA A 44 -13.34 2.53 -10.93
CA ALA A 44 -14.24 2.45 -12.08
C ALA A 44 -14.43 0.99 -12.52
N PRO A 45 -15.67 0.45 -12.49
CA PRO A 45 -15.93 -0.95 -12.80
C PRO A 45 -15.42 -1.20 -14.21
N SER A 46 -14.41 -2.06 -14.32
CA SER A 46 -13.59 -2.31 -15.50
C SER A 46 -14.37 -2.12 -16.80
N ARG A 47 -14.30 -0.90 -17.34
CA ARG A 47 -14.53 -0.61 -18.75
C ARG A 47 -13.19 -0.64 -19.48
N ALA A 48 -12.21 -1.38 -18.97
CA ALA A 48 -10.98 -1.71 -19.67
C ALA A 48 -11.37 -2.52 -20.92
N GLY A 49 -11.65 -1.78 -21.99
CA GLY A 49 -12.24 -2.27 -23.24
C GLY A 49 -13.10 -1.23 -23.97
N ALA A 50 -13.59 -0.18 -23.31
CA ALA A 50 -14.56 0.74 -23.92
C ALA A 50 -13.95 1.90 -24.75
N LEU A 51 -12.62 1.95 -24.91
CA LEU A 51 -11.95 2.89 -25.82
C LEU A 51 -11.48 2.22 -27.12
N GLY A 52 -11.96 1.01 -27.43
CA GLY A 52 -11.67 0.32 -28.69
C GLY A 52 -12.91 -0.32 -29.30
N LEU A 53 -13.47 0.35 -30.31
CA LEU A 53 -14.42 -0.17 -31.31
C LEU A 53 -15.89 -0.35 -30.89
N ASN A 54 -16.75 0.34 -31.65
CA ASN A 54 -18.16 0.02 -31.85
C ASN A 54 -18.37 -1.47 -32.19
N SER A 55 -19.10 -2.23 -31.38
CA SER A 55 -20.11 -3.20 -31.83
C SER A 55 -20.67 -4.03 -30.69
N GLY A 56 -21.99 -4.25 -30.70
CA GLY A 56 -22.60 -5.38 -30.01
C GLY A 56 -23.53 -4.99 -28.85
N LYS A 57 -24.76 -4.62 -29.22
CA LYS A 57 -25.94 -4.88 -28.39
C LYS A 57 -25.89 -6.36 -27.97
N ASN A 58 -26.03 -6.66 -26.68
CA ASN A 58 -26.12 -7.99 -26.05
C ASN A 58 -24.81 -8.66 -25.59
N ALA A 59 -24.47 -8.47 -24.31
CA ALA A 59 -23.85 -9.51 -23.50
C ALA A 59 -24.28 -9.33 -22.03
N LYS A 60 -25.53 -9.72 -21.75
CA LYS A 60 -26.00 -10.00 -20.40
C LYS A 60 -25.23 -11.22 -19.86
N ARG A 61 -24.35 -11.02 -18.88
CA ARG A 61 -24.29 -11.86 -17.67
C ARG A 61 -23.26 -11.30 -16.69
N SER A 62 -23.80 -10.82 -15.56
CA SER A 62 -23.10 -10.68 -14.30
C SER A 62 -22.38 -11.98 -13.96
N VAL A 63 -21.05 -11.97 -14.00
CA VAL A 63 -20.18 -13.06 -13.51
C VAL A 63 -19.70 -12.76 -12.08
N PHE A 64 -20.15 -11.64 -11.48
CA PHE A 64 -19.66 -11.15 -10.20
C PHE A 64 -20.44 -11.69 -8.98
N ASN A 65 -21.44 -12.56 -9.17
CA ASN A 65 -22.30 -13.07 -8.09
C ASN A 65 -21.98 -14.51 -7.65
N ALA A 66 -20.74 -14.98 -7.85
CA ALA A 66 -20.32 -16.36 -7.52
C ALA A 66 -19.19 -16.43 -6.47
N LEU A 67 -18.89 -15.33 -5.78
CA LEU A 67 -17.84 -15.26 -4.74
C LEU A 67 -18.34 -14.61 -3.44
N SER A 68 -19.64 -14.70 -3.16
CA SER A 68 -20.22 -14.26 -1.88
C SER A 68 -20.94 -15.44 -1.24
N HIS A 69 -20.63 -15.69 0.05
CA HIS A 69 -20.74 -16.96 0.77
C HIS A 69 -19.66 -17.93 0.29
N GLU A 70 -18.69 -18.38 1.10
CA GLU A 70 -18.75 -18.72 2.51
C GLU A 70 -17.32 -18.97 2.98
N ASP A 71 -16.72 -18.01 3.69
CA ASP A 71 -15.45 -18.23 4.38
C ASP A 71 -15.48 -17.39 5.67
N ASP A 72 -16.28 -17.90 6.59
CA ASP A 72 -16.43 -17.41 7.96
C ASP A 72 -15.17 -17.81 8.72
N VAL A 73 -14.03 -17.21 8.35
CA VAL A 73 -12.78 -17.36 9.09
C VAL A 73 -12.91 -16.58 10.40
N ASP A 74 -13.21 -17.31 11.46
CA ASP A 74 -13.02 -16.86 12.85
C ASP A 74 -11.53 -16.59 13.08
N LEU A 75 -11.11 -15.37 12.75
CA LEU A 75 -9.82 -14.82 13.15
C LEU A 75 -9.89 -14.54 14.64
N GLY A 76 -9.77 -15.60 15.44
CA GLY A 76 -9.50 -15.53 16.87
C GLY A 76 -8.15 -14.87 17.13
N ILE A 77 -8.09 -13.56 16.90
CA ILE A 77 -7.09 -12.67 17.48
C ILE A 77 -7.29 -12.76 18.99
N ASP A 78 -6.50 -13.62 19.60
CA ASP A 78 -6.25 -13.64 21.03
C ASP A 78 -5.46 -12.36 21.34
N ASP A 79 -6.20 -11.31 21.68
CA ASP A 79 -5.70 -9.95 21.97
C ASP A 79 -5.06 -9.90 23.36
N ASP A 80 -4.02 -10.72 23.56
CA ASP A 80 -3.34 -10.91 24.86
C ASP A 80 -1.81 -10.68 24.76
N ASP A 81 -1.36 -9.74 23.91
CA ASP A 81 0.03 -9.27 23.86
C ASP A 81 0.24 -7.89 24.53
N ASP A 82 -0.57 -7.59 25.55
CA ASP A 82 -0.39 -6.47 26.49
C ASP A 82 0.45 -6.89 27.73
N GLN A 83 1.53 -7.66 27.55
CA GLN A 83 2.47 -7.98 28.63
C GLN A 83 3.82 -7.25 28.49
N MET A 84 3.89 -6.16 29.25
CA MET A 84 5.07 -5.44 29.71
C MET A 84 6.34 -6.31 29.89
N ALA A 85 7.46 -5.82 29.36
CA ALA A 85 8.77 -6.03 29.99
C ALA A 85 9.63 -4.77 29.81
N ASP A 86 9.48 -3.86 30.77
CA ASP A 86 10.54 -2.94 31.19
C ASP A 86 11.77 -3.78 31.59
N MET A 87 12.74 -3.89 30.69
CA MET A 87 14.11 -4.26 31.03
C MET A 87 14.97 -3.01 30.89
N ALA A 88 14.97 -2.20 31.94
CA ALA A 88 16.14 -1.45 32.35
C ALA A 88 17.31 -2.43 32.58
N ASP A 89 18.20 -2.55 31.61
CA ASP A 89 19.50 -3.18 31.78
C ASP A 89 20.54 -2.05 31.87
N ASP A 90 20.77 -1.60 33.09
CA ASP A 90 21.99 -0.90 33.50
C ASP A 90 23.15 -1.90 33.35
N ASP A 91 23.87 -1.84 32.22
CA ASP A 91 25.19 -2.49 32.09
C ASP A 91 26.26 -1.40 31.98
N ASP A 92 26.82 -1.05 33.14
CA ASP A 92 27.93 -0.14 33.34
C ASP A 92 29.28 -0.83 33.05
N GLY A 93 29.46 -1.29 31.82
CA GLY A 93 30.71 -1.91 31.36
C GLY A 93 31.87 -0.92 31.19
N SER A 94 32.48 -0.50 32.30
CA SER A 94 33.75 0.23 32.29
C SER A 94 34.89 -0.70 31.84
N TYR A 95 35.41 -0.51 30.63
CA TYR A 95 36.68 -1.10 30.23
C TYR A 95 37.81 -0.10 30.46
N ASP A 96 38.34 -0.16 31.68
CA ASP A 96 39.70 0.22 32.03
C ASP A 96 40.64 -0.86 31.46
N ASP A 97 41.41 -0.50 30.45
CA ASP A 97 42.61 -1.29 30.08
C ASP A 97 43.79 -0.32 30.04
N SER A 98 44.58 -0.42 31.11
CA SER A 98 45.76 0.35 31.43
C SER A 98 47.03 -0.38 30.98
N ASP A 99 47.96 0.41 30.44
CA ASP A 99 49.41 0.21 30.22
C ASP A 99 49.89 -0.55 28.95
#